data_AF-A0A427AIR3-F1
#
_entry.id   AF-A0A427AIR3-F1
#
_cell.length_a   1.000
_cell.length_b   1.000
_cell.length_c   1.000
_cell.angle_alpha   90.00
_cell.angle_beta   90.00
_cell.angle_gamma   90.00
#
_symmetry.space_group_name_H-M   'P 1'
#
loop_
_entity.id
_entity.type
_entity.pdbx_description
1 polymer ?
#
loop_
_entity_poly.entity_id
_entity_poly.type
_entity_poly.pdbx_seq_one_letter_code
_entity_poly.pdbx_strand_id
1 'polypeptide(L)' 'MSRALDEGNHDAFVDPEVGDDYDYKVMGRAIACAAACTRHSARLRPRMSQTLIRALEGGASVDELSAGAATWSERA' A
#
# COMPACT_ATOMS: atom_id res chain seq x y z
N MET A 1 -9.83 2.66 -4.42
CA MET A 1 -8.72 3.25 -3.64
C MET A 1 -7.46 3.51 -4.46
N SER A 2 -7.39 3.11 -5.74
CA SER A 2 -6.23 3.34 -6.62
C SER A 2 -6.04 4.80 -7.06
N ARG A 3 -7.12 5.60 -7.14
CA ARG A 3 -7.05 6.99 -7.63
C ARG A 3 -6.04 7.88 -6.92
N ALA A 4 -5.85 7.74 -5.61
CA ALA A 4 -4.88 8.55 -4.87
C ALA A 4 -3.42 8.21 -5.22
N LEU A 5 -3.15 6.94 -5.55
CA LEU A 5 -1.83 6.49 -6.00
C LEU A 5 -1.58 6.88 -7.47
N ASP A 6 -2.64 6.87 -8.29
CA ASP A 6 -2.58 7.27 -9.71
C ASP A 6 -2.48 8.80 -9.89
N GLU A 7 -3.21 9.58 -9.09
CA GLU A 7 -3.29 11.04 -9.20
C GLU A 7 -2.18 11.75 -8.38
N GLY A 8 -1.49 11.03 -7.49
CA GLY A 8 -0.43 11.58 -6.62
C GLY A 8 -0.92 12.59 -5.59
N ASN A 9 -2.24 12.80 -5.50
CA ASN A 9 -2.85 13.68 -4.51
C ASN A 9 -3.11 12.90 -3.21
N HIS A 10 -2.30 13.19 -2.19
CA HIS A 10 -2.38 12.54 -0.89
C HIS A 10 -3.19 13.34 0.14
N ASP A 11 -3.63 14.57 -0.18
CA ASP A 11 -4.25 15.52 0.76
C ASP A 11 -5.48 14.92 1.48
N ALA A 12 -6.20 14.03 0.81
CA ALA A 12 -7.35 13.34 1.39
C ALA A 12 -7.00 12.31 2.48
N PHE A 13 -5.72 11.95 2.62
CA PHE A 13 -5.20 10.93 3.55
C PHE A 13 -4.27 11.51 4.63
N VAL A 14 -3.76 12.72 4.43
CA VAL A 14 -2.82 13.36 5.36
C VAL A 14 -3.58 13.87 6.58
N ASP A 15 -3.04 13.61 7.77
CA ASP A 15 -3.56 14.19 9.00
C ASP A 15 -3.34 15.72 8.97
N PRO A 16 -4.38 16.54 9.16
CA PRO A 16 -4.25 18.00 9.15
C PRO A 16 -3.21 18.54 10.15
N GLU A 17 -2.95 17.85 11.26
CA GLU A 17 -1.96 18.27 12.26
C GLU A 17 -0.51 17.96 11.83
N VAL A 18 -0.30 17.05 10.88
CA VAL A 18 1.02 16.77 10.27
C VAL A 18 1.39 17.84 9.24
N GLY A 19 0.40 18.47 8.61
CA GLY A 19 0.63 19.46 7.55
C GLY A 19 1.46 18.88 6.40
N ASP A 20 2.41 19.67 5.88
CA ASP A 20 3.32 19.25 4.80
C ASP A 20 4.58 18.51 5.29
N ASP A 21 4.68 18.20 6.59
CA ASP A 21 5.86 17.56 7.18
C ASP A 21 5.82 16.03 7.05
N TYR A 22 5.72 15.53 5.82
CA TYR A 22 5.76 14.10 5.53
C TYR A 22 6.51 13.76 4.24
N ASP A 23 7.13 12.58 4.22
CA ASP A 23 7.76 12.06 3.01
C ASP A 23 6.69 11.46 2.08
N TYR A 24 6.48 12.09 0.93
CA TYR A 24 5.56 11.63 -0.12
C TYR A 24 5.78 10.16 -0.53
N LYS A 25 7.02 9.66 -0.54
CA LYS A 25 7.35 8.26 -0.86
C LYS A 25 6.96 7.31 0.26
N VAL A 26 7.07 7.73 1.52
CA VAL A 26 6.58 6.95 2.67
C VAL A 26 5.05 6.92 2.65
N MET A 27 4.43 8.05 2.38
CA MET A 27 2.97 8.19 2.30
C MET A 27 2.37 7.30 1.19
N GLY A 28 2.94 7.33 -0.02
CA GLY A 28 2.48 6.47 -1.12
C GLY A 28 2.57 4.98 -0.80
N ARG A 29 3.64 4.54 -0.11
CA ARG A 29 3.78 3.15 0.36
C ARG A 29 2.76 2.80 1.45
N ALA A 30 2.52 3.70 2.40
CA ALA A 30 1.53 3.49 3.45
C ALA A 30 0.11 3.35 2.87
N ILE A 31 -0.27 4.22 1.93
CA ILE A 31 -1.56 4.15 1.22
C ILE A 31 -1.67 2.84 0.44
N ALA A 32 -0.62 2.43 -0.27
CA ALA A 32 -0.61 1.16 -1.00
C ALA A 32 -0.77 -0.06 -0.07
N CYS A 33 -0.07 -0.08 1.06
CA CYS A 33 -0.23 -1.10 2.11
C CYS A 33 -1.68 -1.15 2.63
N ALA A 34 -2.25 0.02 2.97
CA ALA A 34 -3.62 0.11 3.45
C ALA A 34 -4.65 -0.37 2.41
N ALA A 35 -4.47 0.00 1.14
CA ALA A 35 -5.31 -0.44 0.04
C ALA A 35 -5.23 -1.96 -0.19
N ALA A 36 -4.03 -2.56 -0.06
CA ALA A 36 -3.87 -4.01 -0.14
C ALA A 36 -4.57 -4.74 1.01
N CYS A 37 -4.43 -4.23 2.24
CA CYS A 37 -5.05 -4.81 3.45
C CYS A 37 -6.57 -4.71 3.49
N THR A 38 -7.16 -3.72 2.81
CA THR A 38 -8.62 -3.48 2.79
C THR A 38 -9.33 -4.14 1.61
N ARG A 39 -8.62 -4.94 0.79
CA ARG A 39 -9.22 -5.67 -0.34
C ARG A 39 -10.44 -6.47 0.08
N HIS A 40 -11.48 -6.46 -0.76
CA HIS A 40 -12.76 -7.11 -0.47
C HIS A 40 -12.61 -8.60 -0.14
N SER A 41 -11.81 -9.34 -0.92
CA SER A 41 -11.52 -10.75 -0.65
C SER A 41 -10.40 -10.89 0.38
N ALA A 42 -10.69 -11.57 1.49
CA ALA A 42 -9.71 -11.88 2.54
C ALA A 42 -8.51 -12.68 2.02
N ARG A 43 -8.69 -13.50 0.97
CA ARG A 43 -7.59 -14.26 0.33
C ARG A 43 -6.62 -13.37 -0.45
N LEU A 44 -7.06 -12.19 -0.89
CA LEU A 44 -6.23 -11.24 -1.64
C LEU A 44 -5.55 -10.22 -0.71
N ARG A 45 -5.90 -10.21 0.58
CA ARG A 45 -5.23 -9.36 1.56
C ARG A 45 -3.85 -9.98 1.83
N PRO A 46 -2.78 -9.18 1.84
CA PRO A 46 -1.47 -9.67 2.24
C PRO A 46 -1.55 -10.18 3.68
N ARG A 47 -0.85 -11.27 3.98
CA ARG A 47 -0.63 -11.67 5.37
C ARG A 47 0.25 -10.61 6.03
N MET A 48 0.01 -10.34 7.32
CA MET A 48 0.93 -9.61 8.20
C MET A 48 2.20 -10.46 8.40
N SER A 49 3.01 -10.52 7.35
CA SER A 49 4.29 -11.19 7.31
C SER A 49 5.33 -10.22 6.79
N GLN A 50 6.56 -10.72 6.65
CA GLN A 50 7.73 -10.01 6.20
C GLN A 50 7.49 -9.14 4.95
N THR A 51 6.50 -9.44 4.10
CA THR A 51 6.20 -8.65 2.90
C THR A 51 5.58 -7.27 3.19
N LEU A 52 4.60 -7.15 4.11
CA LEU A 52 4.06 -5.84 4.49
C LEU A 52 5.08 -5.03 5.29
N ILE A 53 5.82 -5.69 6.18
CA ILE A 53 6.89 -5.06 6.98
C ILE A 53 7.99 -4.53 6.06
N ARG A 54 8.46 -5.35 5.11
CA ARG A 54 9.49 -4.95 4.13
C ARG A 54 9.05 -3.80 3.23
N ALA A 55 7.77 -3.70 2.89
CA ALA A 55 7.25 -2.54 2.17
C ALA A 55 7.29 -1.25 2.99
N LEU A 56 6.90 -1.32 4.26
CA LEU A 56 6.97 -0.18 5.18
C LEU A 56 8.42 0.26 5.43
N GLU A 57 9.35 -0.70 5.56
CA GLU A 57 10.80 -0.45 5.67
C GLU A 57 11.44 0.06 4.36
N GLY A 58 10.72 -0.02 3.23
CA GLY A 58 11.20 0.42 1.91
C GLY A 58 12.01 -0.60 1.13
N GLY A 59 12.04 -1.85 1.59
CA GLY A 59 12.66 -2.98 0.88
C GLY A 59 11.75 -3.66 -0.15
N ALA A 60 10.49 -3.27 -0.27
CA ALA A 60 9.55 -3.79 -1.27
C ALA A 60 8.86 -2.64 -2.02
N SER A 61 8.65 -2.84 -3.32
CA SER A 61 8.00 -1.87 -4.20
C SER A 61 6.48 -1.88 -4.03
N VAL A 62 5.84 -0.75 -4.35
CA VAL A 62 4.37 -0.60 -4.35
C VAL A 62 3.72 -1.61 -5.31
N ASP A 63 4.40 -1.95 -6.39
CA ASP A 63 3.93 -2.92 -7.39
C ASP A 63 3.87 -4.34 -6.82
N GLU A 64 4.87 -4.77 -6.02
CA GLU A 64 4.85 -6.07 -5.34
C GLU A 64 3.69 -6.21 -4.34
N LEU A 65 3.29 -5.11 -3.69
CA LEU A 65 2.13 -5.08 -2.77
C LEU A 65 0.80 -5.20 -3.51
N SER A 66 0.73 -4.64 -4.72
CA SER A 66 -0.45 -4.70 -5.57
C SER A 66 -0.55 -6.05 -6.31
N ALA A 67 0.58 -6.56 -6.79
CA ALA A 67 0.73 -7.80 -7.53
C ALA A 67 0.62 -9.05 -6.65
N GLY A 68 0.90 -8.96 -5.35
CA GLY A 68 0.76 -10.09 -4.42
C GLY A 68 -0.59 -10.79 -4.54
N ALA A 69 -1.68 -10.06 -4.83
CA ALA A 69 -2.99 -10.65 -5.08
C ALA A 69 -3.13 -11.43 -6.40
N ALA A 70 -2.36 -11.06 -7.44
CA ALA A 70 -2.34 -11.72 -8.74
C ALA A 70 -1.42 -12.97 -8.75
N THR A 71 -0.26 -12.92 -8.07
CA THR A 71 0.70 -14.04 -8.08
C THR A 71 0.22 -15.27 -7.30
N TRP A 72 -0.67 -15.09 -6.31
CA TRP A 72 -1.33 -16.22 -5.62
C TRP A 72 -2.37 -16.94 -6.50
N SER A 73 -2.87 -16.31 -7.57
CA SER A 73 -3.80 -16.94 -8.51
C SER A 73 -3.11 -17.95 -9.44
N GLU A 74 -1.80 -17.82 -9.65
CA GLU A 74 -1.03 -18.71 -10.53
C GLU A 74 -0.33 -19.85 -9.78
N ARG A 75 -0.50 -19.89 -8.45
CA ARG A 75 0.07 -20.90 -7.55
C ARG A 75 -0.99 -21.74 -6.82
N ALA A 76 -2.23 -21.73 -7.29
CA ALA A 76 -3.36 -22.49 -6.73
C ALA A 76 -3.97 -23.45 -7.76
#